data_AF-A0A661SQA9-F1
#
_entry.id   AF-A0A661SQA9-F1
#
_cell.length_a   1.000
_cell.length_b   1.000
_cell.length_c   1.000
_cell.angle_alpha   90.00
_cell.angle_beta   90.00
_cell.angle_gamma   90.00
#
_symmetry.space_group_name_H-M   'P 1'
#
loop_
_entity.id
_entity.type
_entity.pdbx_description
1 polymer ?
#
loop_
_entity_poly.entity_id
_entity_poly.type
_entity_poly.pdbx_seq_one_letter_code
_entity_poly.pdbx_strand_id
1 'polypeptide(L)'
;MVFKGKTPKSPPTVVGLADFQVHVIKAWLPNYSVHSAVSLERGAWQVYGNFLIHDGPDNPKVQVYASIGCIEICNGPRGFDIFNDFLISLSGPTSTDRADQLVEIGRAKKMFIKYLKASRPPLVKLKMP
;
A
#
# COMPACT_ATOMS: atom_id res chain seq x y z
N MET A 1 -14.37 41.15 -5.93
CA MET A 1 -13.75 40.68 -4.67
C MET A 1 -12.35 40.18 -5.00
N VAL A 2 -11.30 40.91 -4.62
CA VAL A 2 -9.90 40.57 -4.97
C VAL A 2 -9.32 39.70 -3.86
N PHE A 3 -9.03 38.44 -4.16
CA PHE A 3 -8.26 37.59 -3.25
C PHE A 3 -6.79 38.01 -3.32
N LYS A 4 -6.32 38.76 -2.31
CA LYS A 4 -4.88 38.92 -2.06
C LYS A 4 -4.34 37.62 -1.47
N GLY A 5 -3.80 36.74 -2.32
CA GLY A 5 -3.10 35.54 -1.88
C GLY A 5 -1.85 35.90 -1.10
N LYS A 6 -1.73 35.42 0.14
CA LYS A 6 -0.49 35.50 0.93
C LYS A 6 0.58 34.68 0.23
N THR A 7 1.76 35.26 0.03
CA THR A 7 2.95 34.53 -0.44
C THR A 7 3.24 33.38 0.53
N PRO A 8 3.35 32.11 0.08
CA PRO A 8 3.68 31.00 0.96
C PRO A 8 5.05 31.24 1.62
N LYS A 9 5.14 31.08 2.95
CA LYS A 9 6.40 31.23 3.71
C LYS A 9 7.44 30.15 3.41
N SER A 10 7.08 29.12 2.65
CA SER A 10 7.96 28.03 2.20
C SER A 10 7.55 27.59 0.80
N PRO A 11 8.50 27.14 -0.04
CA PRO A 11 8.15 26.55 -1.34
C PRO A 11 7.20 25.36 -1.14
N PRO A 12 6.27 25.10 -2.08
CA PRO A 12 5.43 23.92 -2.01
C PRO A 12 6.30 22.67 -1.98
N THR A 13 6.15 21.87 -0.94
CA THR A 13 6.85 20.59 -0.81
C THR A 13 5.94 19.49 -1.36
N VAL A 14 6.41 18.72 -2.33
CA VAL A 14 5.74 17.47 -2.70
C VAL A 14 5.87 16.52 -1.53
N VAL A 15 4.74 16.18 -0.91
CA VAL A 15 4.68 15.13 0.10
C VAL A 15 4.69 13.78 -0.61
N GLY A 16 5.72 12.97 -0.37
CA GLY A 16 5.88 11.66 -1.01
C GLY A 16 7.15 10.94 -0.55
N LEU A 17 7.06 9.62 -0.40
CA LEU A 17 8.17 8.75 0.01
C LEU A 17 9.07 8.49 -1.21
N ALA A 18 9.80 9.50 -1.67
CA ALA A 18 10.71 9.34 -2.80
C ALA A 18 12.10 8.82 -2.38
N ASP A 19 12.38 8.80 -1.08
CA ASP A 19 13.64 8.29 -0.55
C ASP A 19 13.54 6.78 -0.31
N PHE A 20 14.72 6.14 -0.27
CA PHE A 20 14.81 4.71 0.05
C PHE A 20 14.33 4.46 1.48
N GLN A 21 13.50 3.42 1.66
CA GLN A 21 12.99 3.02 2.96
C GLN A 21 12.90 1.50 3.06
N VAL A 22 13.13 0.98 4.26
CA VAL A 22 12.93 -0.44 4.57
C VAL A 22 12.02 -0.53 5.78
N HIS A 23 10.98 -1.35 5.65
CA HIS A 23 10.04 -1.62 6.75
C HIS A 23 9.92 -3.12 6.97
N VAL A 24 9.88 -3.52 8.23
CA VAL A 24 9.46 -4.87 8.64
C VAL A 24 7.94 -4.89 8.63
N ILE A 25 7.34 -5.88 7.98
CA ILE A 25 5.90 -6.08 8.05
C ILE A 25 5.52 -6.48 9.47
N LYS A 26 4.64 -5.70 10.08
CA LYS A 26 4.36 -5.76 11.53
C LYS A 26 3.37 -6.84 11.90
N ALA A 27 2.33 -7.01 11.10
CA ALA A 27 1.21 -7.89 11.38
C ALA A 27 0.36 -8.15 10.12
N TRP A 28 -0.40 -9.24 10.17
CA TRP A 28 -1.60 -9.44 9.36
C TRP A 28 -2.81 -8.85 10.08
N LEU A 29 -3.64 -8.10 9.37
CA LEU A 29 -4.87 -7.46 9.86
C LEU A 29 -6.08 -8.15 9.21
N PRO A 30 -6.61 -9.25 9.80
CA PRO A 30 -7.60 -10.11 9.12
C PRO A 30 -8.96 -9.43 8.88
N ASN A 31 -9.30 -8.43 9.68
CA ASN A 31 -10.60 -7.76 9.60
C ASN A 31 -10.64 -6.60 8.62
N TYR A 32 -9.49 -6.22 8.05
CA TYR A 32 -9.42 -5.14 7.07
C TYR A 32 -10.25 -5.48 5.83
N SER A 33 -10.95 -4.50 5.31
CA SER A 33 -11.71 -4.60 4.07
C SER A 33 -11.44 -3.36 3.24
N VAL A 34 -11.17 -3.55 1.97
CA VAL A 34 -11.17 -2.46 1.00
C VAL A 34 -12.61 -2.03 0.73
N HIS A 35 -12.81 -0.74 0.51
CA HIS A 35 -14.10 -0.16 0.12
C HIS A 35 -14.12 0.30 -1.34
N SER A 36 -12.96 0.35 -1.99
CA SER A 36 -12.77 0.85 -3.36
C SER A 36 -12.92 -0.23 -4.43
N ALA A 37 -12.80 -1.50 -4.07
CA ALA A 37 -12.87 -2.64 -4.97
C ALA A 37 -13.55 -3.84 -4.28
N VAL A 38 -14.02 -4.80 -5.09
CA VAL A 38 -14.42 -6.12 -4.59
C VAL A 38 -13.14 -6.87 -4.23
N SER A 39 -13.12 -7.53 -3.08
CA SER A 39 -12.00 -8.34 -2.63
C SER A 39 -12.48 -9.70 -2.20
N LEU A 40 -11.88 -10.76 -2.76
CA LEU A 40 -12.22 -12.15 -2.43
C LEU A 40 -11.59 -12.59 -1.12
N GLU A 41 -10.44 -12.03 -0.76
CA GLU A 41 -9.75 -12.27 0.50
C GLU A 41 -9.68 -11.01 1.35
N ARG A 42 -10.37 -11.04 2.50
CA ARG A 42 -10.28 -9.97 3.48
C ARG A 42 -8.92 -9.96 4.16
N GLY A 43 -8.43 -8.76 4.42
CA GLY A 43 -7.28 -8.51 5.27
C GLY A 43 -6.24 -7.61 4.64
N ALA A 44 -5.18 -7.33 5.40
CA ALA A 44 -4.07 -6.51 4.94
C ALA A 44 -2.79 -6.78 5.75
N TRP A 45 -1.64 -6.58 5.12
CA TRP A 45 -0.35 -6.58 5.80
C TRP A 45 -0.01 -5.17 6.27
N GLN A 46 0.26 -5.00 7.57
CA GLN A 46 0.63 -3.69 8.12
C GLN A 46 2.11 -3.40 7.86
N VAL A 47 2.39 -2.32 7.11
CA VAL A 47 3.76 -1.84 6.89
C VAL A 47 4.19 -0.94 8.06
N TYR A 48 3.52 0.21 8.22
CA TYR A 48 3.74 1.14 9.35
C TYR A 48 2.53 2.06 9.49
N GLY A 49 2.21 2.49 10.72
CA GLY A 49 1.04 3.33 10.99
C GLY A 49 -0.23 2.75 10.35
N ASN A 50 -0.87 3.54 9.50
CA ASN A 50 -2.06 3.16 8.72
C ASN A 50 -1.75 2.76 7.27
N PHE A 51 -0.47 2.59 6.91
CA PHE A 51 -0.05 2.17 5.58
C PHE A 51 0.01 0.65 5.50
N LEU A 52 -0.71 0.11 4.53
CA LEU A 52 -1.04 -1.30 4.42
C LEU A 52 -0.67 -1.85 3.03
N ILE A 53 -0.43 -3.16 2.93
CA ILE A 53 -0.49 -3.90 1.66
C ILE A 53 -1.83 -4.64 1.66
N HIS A 54 -2.68 -4.35 0.69
CA HIS A 54 -4.02 -4.93 0.61
C HIS A 54 -4.41 -5.17 -0.85
N ASP A 55 -5.57 -5.80 -1.03
CA ASP A 55 -6.13 -6.06 -2.34
C ASP A 55 -6.35 -4.75 -3.14
N GLY A 56 -6.14 -4.83 -4.44
CA GLY A 56 -6.21 -3.69 -5.34
C GLY A 56 -7.38 -3.78 -6.32
N PRO A 57 -7.52 -2.81 -7.23
CA PRO A 57 -8.41 -2.94 -8.38
C PRO A 57 -7.97 -4.11 -9.29
N ASP A 58 -8.93 -4.91 -9.73
CA ASP A 58 -8.77 -5.92 -10.78
C ASP A 58 -8.27 -5.31 -12.10
N ASN A 59 -8.81 -4.14 -12.44
CA ASN A 59 -8.44 -3.37 -13.60
C ASN A 59 -8.12 -1.92 -13.18
N PRO A 60 -6.83 -1.61 -12.94
CA PRO A 60 -6.41 -0.29 -12.49
C PRO A 60 -6.64 0.82 -13.53
N LYS A 61 -7.04 0.50 -14.76
CA LYS A 61 -7.36 1.50 -15.79
C LYS A 61 -8.79 2.04 -15.68
N VAL A 62 -9.70 1.32 -15.04
CA VAL A 62 -11.13 1.66 -15.02
C VAL A 62 -11.74 1.70 -13.63
N GLN A 63 -11.07 1.09 -12.63
CA GLN A 63 -11.50 1.12 -11.24
C GLN A 63 -10.76 2.21 -10.47
N VAL A 64 -11.45 2.80 -9.49
CA VAL A 64 -10.86 3.81 -8.62
C VAL A 64 -9.83 3.16 -7.71
N TYR A 65 -8.62 3.72 -7.71
CA TYR A 65 -7.58 3.39 -6.76
C TYR A 65 -6.99 4.68 -6.21
N ALA A 66 -6.73 4.68 -4.91
CA ALA A 66 -6.19 5.83 -4.22
C ALA A 66 -5.37 5.31 -3.07
N SER A 67 -4.09 5.05 -3.33
CA SER A 67 -3.28 4.36 -2.35
C SER A 67 -2.91 5.25 -1.16
N ILE A 68 -2.88 6.59 -1.25
CA ILE A 68 -2.44 7.52 -0.17
C ILE A 68 -1.28 6.92 0.66
N GLY A 69 -0.35 6.21 -0.01
CA GLY A 69 0.81 5.51 0.56
C GLY A 69 0.68 4.02 0.93
N CYS A 70 -0.51 3.42 0.91
CA CYS A 70 -0.71 1.96 0.90
C CYS A 70 -0.13 1.35 -0.39
N ILE A 71 -0.06 0.02 -0.42
CA ILE A 71 0.31 -0.76 -1.60
C ILE A 71 -0.87 -1.65 -1.96
N GLU A 72 -1.28 -1.54 -3.21
CA GLU A 72 -2.39 -2.31 -3.77
C GLU A 72 -1.82 -3.44 -4.64
N ILE A 73 -2.31 -4.66 -4.43
CA ILE A 73 -1.95 -5.81 -5.27
C ILE A 73 -2.93 -5.91 -6.43
N CYS A 74 -2.55 -5.37 -7.59
CA CYS A 74 -3.41 -5.29 -8.78
C CYS A 74 -3.09 -6.41 -9.78
N ASN A 75 -3.64 -7.61 -9.58
CA ASN A 75 -3.45 -8.75 -10.50
C ASN A 75 -4.75 -9.49 -10.79
N GLY A 76 -5.80 -8.74 -11.10
CA GLY A 76 -7.15 -9.27 -11.33
C GLY A 76 -7.83 -9.80 -10.06
N PRO A 77 -8.99 -10.47 -10.21
CA PRO A 77 -9.89 -10.83 -9.10
C PRO A 77 -9.29 -11.69 -7.99
N ARG A 78 -8.17 -12.36 -8.26
CA ARG A 78 -7.48 -13.25 -7.31
C ARG A 78 -6.05 -12.81 -7.03
N GLY A 79 -5.71 -11.58 -7.39
CA GLY A 79 -4.33 -11.09 -7.29
C GLY A 79 -3.80 -11.16 -5.87
N PHE A 80 -4.61 -10.74 -4.91
CA PHE A 80 -4.25 -10.78 -3.49
C PHE A 80 -4.24 -12.19 -2.91
N ASP A 81 -5.18 -13.05 -3.28
CA ASP A 81 -5.19 -14.46 -2.87
C ASP A 81 -3.90 -15.18 -3.31
N ILE A 82 -3.51 -15.01 -4.57
CA ILE A 82 -2.29 -15.60 -5.16
C ILE A 82 -1.04 -15.04 -4.47
N PHE A 83 -1.04 -13.75 -4.15
CA PHE A 83 0.05 -13.14 -3.40
C PHE A 83 0.18 -13.78 -2.00
N ASN A 84 -0.93 -13.97 -1.29
CA ASN A 84 -0.94 -14.59 0.03
C ASN A 84 -0.62 -16.10 -0.03
N ASP A 85 -1.07 -16.82 -1.06
CA ASP A 85 -0.65 -18.21 -1.35
C ASP A 85 0.86 -18.30 -1.50
N PHE A 86 1.45 -17.37 -2.25
CA PHE A 86 2.89 -17.32 -2.45
C PHE A 86 3.63 -17.08 -1.13
N LEU A 87 3.17 -16.14 -0.30
CA LEU A 87 3.75 -15.92 1.04
C LEU A 87 3.65 -17.17 1.93
N ILE A 88 2.53 -17.88 1.92
CA ILE A 88 2.35 -19.13 2.66
C ILE A 88 3.35 -20.18 2.18
N SER A 89 3.45 -20.37 0.85
CA SER A 89 4.37 -21.35 0.26
C SER A 89 5.84 -21.08 0.58
N LEU A 90 6.25 -19.81 0.65
CA LEU A 90 7.61 -19.42 1.01
C LEU A 90 7.90 -19.51 2.51
N SER A 91 6.89 -19.28 3.34
CA SER A 91 7.07 -19.17 4.79
C SER A 91 6.98 -20.50 5.52
N GLY A 92 6.31 -21.50 4.95
CA GLY A 92 6.12 -22.82 5.55
C GLY A 92 5.50 -22.76 6.95
N PRO A 93 4.34 -22.09 7.14
CA PRO A 93 3.69 -21.99 8.44
C PRO A 93 3.29 -23.37 8.98
N THR A 94 3.22 -23.47 10.30
CA THR A 94 2.87 -24.74 10.98
C THR A 94 1.36 -24.98 11.02
N SER A 95 0.55 -23.92 11.01
CA SER A 95 -0.91 -24.05 10.92
C SER A 95 -1.37 -24.67 9.60
N THR A 96 -2.48 -25.40 9.64
CA THR A 96 -3.18 -25.93 8.46
C THR A 96 -4.35 -25.07 8.00
N ASP A 97 -4.78 -24.09 8.82
CA ASP A 97 -5.83 -23.13 8.48
C ASP A 97 -5.25 -21.85 7.89
N ARG A 98 -5.80 -21.37 6.77
CA ARG A 98 -5.29 -20.21 6.04
C ARG A 98 -5.26 -18.94 6.88
N ALA A 99 -6.32 -18.66 7.66
CA ALA A 99 -6.38 -17.43 8.43
C ALA A 99 -5.30 -17.43 9.52
N ASP A 100 -5.12 -18.56 10.19
CA ASP A 100 -4.08 -18.73 11.19
C ASP A 100 -2.67 -18.71 10.59
N GLN A 101 -2.47 -19.27 9.39
CA GLN A 101 -1.20 -19.19 8.66
C GLN A 101 -0.77 -17.74 8.40
N LEU A 102 -1.68 -16.89 7.93
CA LEU A 102 -1.37 -15.48 7.66
C LEU A 102 -1.04 -14.71 8.95
N VAL A 103 -1.75 -15.01 10.05
CA VAL A 103 -1.44 -14.46 11.38
C VAL A 103 -0.06 -14.92 11.87
N GLU A 104 0.27 -16.21 11.72
CA GLU A 104 1.57 -16.79 12.08
C GLU A 104 2.71 -16.10 11.32
N ILE A 105 2.57 -15.96 10.00
CA ILE A 105 3.54 -15.26 9.14
C ILE A 105 3.73 -13.81 9.59
N GLY A 106 2.64 -13.09 9.86
CA GLY A 106 2.70 -11.71 10.35
C GLY A 106 3.40 -11.59 11.70
N ARG A 107 3.14 -12.52 12.63
CA ARG A 107 3.77 -12.54 13.96
C ARG A 107 5.25 -12.87 13.91
N ALA A 108 5.68 -13.66 12.92
CA ALA A 108 7.09 -14.02 12.75
C ALA A 108 7.99 -12.83 12.42
N LYS A 109 7.43 -11.74 11.85
CA LYS A 109 8.16 -10.49 11.50
C LYS A 109 9.41 -10.72 10.65
N LYS A 110 9.36 -11.71 9.76
CA LYS A 110 10.47 -12.06 8.84
C LYS A 110 10.31 -11.45 7.44
N MET A 111 9.16 -10.86 7.14
CA MET A 111 8.90 -10.20 5.86
C MET A 111 9.33 -8.73 5.92
N PHE A 112 10.10 -8.30 4.92
CA PHE A 112 10.57 -6.92 4.77
C PHE A 112 10.08 -6.37 3.43
N ILE A 113 9.70 -5.10 3.43
CA ILE A 113 9.46 -4.35 2.20
C ILE A 113 10.50 -3.25 2.03
N LYS A 114 10.99 -3.10 0.80
CA LYS A 114 11.95 -2.08 0.41
C LYS A 114 11.30 -1.16 -0.60
N TYR A 115 11.09 0.10 -0.21
CA TYR A 115 10.73 1.16 -1.14
C TYR A 115 12.01 1.67 -1.78
N LEU A 116 12.13 1.50 -3.08
CA LEU A 116 13.26 2.03 -3.84
C LEU A 116 13.14 3.54 -3.97
N LYS A 117 14.29 4.21 -4.02
CA LYS A 117 14.34 5.65 -4.29
C LYS A 117 13.69 5.93 -5.65
N ALA A 118 12.78 6.91 -5.68
CA ALA A 118 12.13 7.36 -6.90
C ALA A 118 12.56 8.78 -7.25
N SER A 119 12.60 9.09 -8.55
CA SER A 119 12.79 10.47 -9.01
C SER A 119 11.57 11.29 -8.64
N ARG A 120 11.78 12.38 -7.90
CA ARG A 120 10.73 13.35 -7.61
C ARG A 120 10.36 14.07 -8.91
N PRO A 121 9.07 14.26 -9.24
CA PRO A 121 8.69 15.04 -10.40
C PRO A 121 9.23 16.48 -10.25
N PRO A 122 9.65 17.12 -11.36
CA PRO A 122 10.14 18.49 -11.28
C PRO A 122 9.03 19.42 -10.82
N LEU A 123 9.37 20.38 -9.95
CA LEU A 123 8.45 21.47 -9.60
C LEU A 123 8.30 22.38 -10.83
N VAL A 124 7.12 22.38 -11.44
CA VAL A 124 6.79 23.29 -12.54
C VAL A 124 6.08 24.53 -12.00
N LYS A 125 6.55 25.71 -12.40
CA LYS A 125 5.82 26.95 -12.12
C LYS A 125 4.60 26.97 -13.04
N LEU A 126 3.40 26.87 -12.48
CA LEU A 126 2.17 27.02 -13.25
C LEU A 126 2.14 28.43 -13.86
N LYS A 127 2.11 28.52 -15.20
CA LYS A 127 1.69 29.75 -15.87
C LYS A 127 0.18 29.82 -15.72
N MET A 128 -0.30 30.64 -14.80
CA MET A 128 -1.73 30.98 -14.78
C MET A 128 -2.03 31.87 -15.99
N PRO A 129 -3.15 31.64 -16.72
CA PRO A 129 -3.59 32.53 -17.78
C PRO A 129 -3.96 33.92 -17.25
#